data_AF-A0A0Q0BBD7-F1
#
_entry.id   AF-A0A0Q0BBD7-F1
#
_cell.length_a   1.000
_cell.length_b   1.000
_cell.length_c   1.000
_cell.angle_alpha   90.00
_cell.angle_beta   90.00
_cell.angle_gamma   90.00
#
_symmetry.space_group_name_H-M   'P 1'
#
loop_
_entity.id
_entity.type
_entity.pdbx_description
1 polymer ?
#
loop_
_entity_poly.entity_id
_entity_poly.type
_entity_poly.pdbx_seq_one_letter_code
_entity_poly.pdbx_strand_id
1 'polypeptide(L)' 'MKNPYPEAGRDGHSLLRHADEALYRAKRAGGSHIKIYEPDAGAHYA' A
#
# COMPACT_ATOMS: atom_id res chain seq x y z
N MET A 1 -15.00 9.11 2.71
CA MET A 1 -13.67 8.77 2.15
C MET A 1 -12.69 8.77 3.33
N LYS A 2 -12.01 7.66 3.66
CA LYS A 2 -11.02 7.66 4.75
C LYS A 2 -9.81 8.49 4.35
N ASN A 3 -9.27 9.28 5.27
CA ASN A 3 -8.03 10.00 5.04
C ASN A 3 -6.90 8.97 4.92
N PRO A 4 -6.09 8.96 3.85
CA PRO A 4 -5.02 7.97 3.68
C PRO A 4 -3.82 8.22 4.60
N TYR A 5 -3.78 9.36 5.28
CA TYR A 5 -2.73 9.73 6.21
C TYR A 5 -3.27 9.72 7.65
N PRO A 6 -2.52 9.14 8.61
CA PRO A 6 -1.20 8.49 8.48
C PRO A 6 -1.24 6.98 8.18
N GLU A 7 -2.41 6.38 8.03
CA GLU A 7 -2.61 4.92 8.02
C GLU A 7 -1.98 4.24 6.80
N ALA A 8 -1.93 4.93 5.66
CA ALA A 8 -1.27 4.44 4.45
C ALA A 8 0.17 4.96 4.29
N GLY A 9 0.71 5.67 5.27
CA GLY A 9 2.08 6.21 5.24
C GLY A 9 2.26 7.40 6.19
N ARG A 10 3.34 7.39 6.98
CA ARG A 10 3.61 8.40 8.01
C ARG A 10 4.26 9.69 7.49
N ASP A 11 4.72 9.65 6.25
CA ASP A 11 5.31 10.77 5.50
C ASP A 11 5.06 10.60 4.00
N GLY A 12 5.36 11.64 3.22
CA GLY A 12 5.13 11.64 1.77
C GLY A 12 5.88 10.53 1.03
N HIS A 13 7.08 10.19 1.47
CA HIS A 13 7.88 9.12 0.85
C HIS A 13 7.23 7.74 1.08
N SER A 14 6.77 7.49 2.30
CA SER A 14 6.07 6.25 2.67
C SER A 14 4.75 6.10 1.90
N LEU A 15 3.99 7.19 1.75
CA LEU A 15 2.75 7.19 0.95
C LEU A 15 3.01 6.80 -0.51
N LEU A 16 4.03 7.39 -1.13
CA LEU A 16 4.38 7.09 -2.53
C LEU A 16 4.89 5.66 -2.71
N ARG A 17 5.71 5.17 -1.78
CA ARG A 17 6.20 3.78 -1.80
C ARG A 17 5.04 2.79 -1.70
N HIS A 18 4.13 2.99 -0.76
CA HIS A 18 2.98 2.11 -0.58
C HIS A 18 2.04 2.12 -1.78
N ALA A 19 1.84 3.29 -2.41
CA ALA A 19 1.07 3.39 -3.65
C ALA A 19 1.71 2.61 -4.80
N ASP A 20 3.05 2.70 -4.95
CA ASP A 20 3.79 1.95 -5.97
C ASP A 20 3.70 0.44 -5.73
N GLU A 21 3.87 -0.02 -4.48
CA GLU A 21 3.74 -1.43 -4.12
C GLU A 21 2.32 -1.97 -4.41
N ALA A 22 1.28 -1.20 -4.10
CA ALA A 22 -0.10 -1.56 -4.42
C ALA A 22 -0.33 -1.65 -5.94
N LEU A 23 0.21 -0.71 -6.71
CA LEU A 23 0.13 -0.71 -8.17
C LEU A 23 0.88 -1.90 -8.77
N TYR A 24 2.06 -2.23 -8.26
CA TYR A 24 2.84 -3.39 -8.67
C TYR A 24 2.06 -4.69 -8.44
N ARG A 25 1.44 -4.86 -7.27
CA ARG A 25 0.59 -6.01 -6.95
C ARG A 25 -0.61 -6.12 -7.90
N ALA A 26 -1.28 -5.00 -8.21
CA ALA A 26 -2.38 -4.96 -9.17
C ALA A 26 -1.95 -5.36 -10.59
N LYS A 27 -0.80 -4.86 -11.05
CA LYS A 27 -0.22 -5.23 -12.35
C LYS A 27 0.13 -6.72 -12.42
N ARG A 28 0.75 -7.28 -11.38
CA ARG A 28 1.06 -8.72 -11.34
C ARG A 28 -0.17 -9.62 -11.33
N ALA A 29 -1.30 -9.15 -10.81
CA ALA A 29 -2.55 -9.89 -10.78
C ALA A 29 -3.32 -9.93 -12.13
N GLY A 30 -2.76 -9.35 -13.20
CA GLY A 30 -3.41 -9.27 -14.52
C GLY A 30 -3.84 -7.86 -14.94
N GLY A 31 -3.55 -6.84 -14.12
CA GLY A 31 -3.95 -5.46 -14.39
C GLY A 31 -5.46 -5.22 -14.21
N SER A 32 -5.95 -4.03 -14.58
CA SER A 32 -7.38 -3.65 -14.42
C SER A 32 -7.94 -3.88 -13.00
N HIS A 33 -7.09 -3.76 -11.99
CA HIS A 33 -7.44 -3.96 -10.59
C HIS A 33 -7.09 -2.72 -9.77
N ILE A 34 -7.95 -2.41 -8.81
CA ILE A 34 -7.66 -1.43 -7.76
C ILE A 34 -7.15 -2.21 -6.55
N LYS A 35 -5.98 -1.83 -6.03
CA LYS A 35 -5.41 -2.37 -4.79
C LYS A 35 -5.06 -1.22 -3.86
N ILE A 36 -5.38 -1.39 -2.59
CA ILE A 36 -4.94 -0.51 -1.51
C ILE A 36 -3.73 -1.19 -0.87
N TYR A 37 -2.74 -0.40 -0.47
CA TYR A 37 -1.62 -0.94 0.28
C TYR A 37 -2.11 -1.47 1.63
N GLU A 38 -1.83 -2.74 1.87
CA GLU A 38 -2.03 -3.39 3.16
C GLU A 38 -0.65 -3.88 3.60
N PRO A 39 -0.12 -3.39 4.75
CA PRO A 39 1.11 -3.92 5.30
C PRO A 39 0.88 -5.38 5.65
N ASP A 40 1.86 -6.24 5.32
CA ASP A 40 1.76 -7.66 5.66
C ASP A 40 1.61 -7.78 7.18
N ALA A 41 0.53 -8.43 7.63
CA ALA A 41 0.22 -8.63 9.05
C ALA A 41 1.31 -9.41 9.83
N GLY A 42 2.38 -9.85 9.15
CA GLY A 42 3.52 -10.58 9.70
C GLY A 42 4.72 -9.73 10.11
N ALA A 43 4.69 -8.40 10.01
CA ALA A 43 5.79 -7.54 10.48
C ALA A 43 5.78 -7.27 12.00
N HIS A 44 5.01 -8.05 12.77
CA HIS A 44 5.25 -8.23 14.19
C HIS A 44 6.45 -9.18 14.33
N TYR A 45 7.66 -8.65 14.21
CA TYR A 45 8.83 -9.32 14.77
C TYR A 45 8.56 -9.49 16.27
N ALA A 46 8.45 -10.75 16.69
CA ALA A 46 8.58 -11.14 18.10
C ALA A 46 9.97 -10.75 18.63
#